data_AF-A0A960QIP9-F1
#
_entry.id   AF-A0A960QIP9-F1
#
_cell.length_a   1.000
_cell.length_b   1.000
_cell.length_c   1.000
_cell.angle_alpha   90.00
_cell.angle_beta   90.00
_cell.angle_gamma   90.00
#
_symmetry.space_group_name_H-M   'P 1'
#
loop_
_entity.id
_entity.type
_entity.pdbx_description
1 polymer ?
#
loop_
_entity_poly.entity_id
_entity_poly.type
_entity_poly.pdbx_seq_one_letter_code
_entity_poly.pdbx_strand_id
1 'polypeptide(L)'
;MLALFTRSGFRLLLSVWVAFAALTVLSGCGKRGAGNVAAVPIDHYREVQDFSFTNQQGDTVTRAEMLGKVWVANFVFTSCATGCLMLSQKM
;
A
#
# COMPACT_ATOMS: atom_id res chain seq x y z
N MET A 1 3.95 -62.48 -4.84
CA MET A 1 3.88 -61.85 -3.51
C MET A 1 4.66 -60.52 -3.48
N LEU A 2 4.47 -59.63 -4.46
CA LEU A 2 5.18 -58.33 -4.52
C LEU A 2 4.32 -57.19 -5.10
N ALA A 3 3.00 -57.36 -5.14
CA ALA A 3 2.07 -56.39 -5.76
C ALA A 3 1.00 -55.83 -4.79
N LEU A 4 1.02 -56.24 -3.51
CA LEU A 4 0.08 -55.77 -2.48
C LEU A 4 0.68 -54.69 -1.58
N PHE A 5 2.01 -54.53 -1.56
CA PHE A 5 2.70 -53.54 -0.72
C PHE A 5 2.70 -52.11 -1.30
N THR A 6 2.42 -51.94 -2.60
CA THR A 6 2.38 -50.63 -3.26
C THR A 6 1.05 -49.88 -3.05
N ARG A 7 -0.06 -50.60 -2.87
CA ARG A 7 -1.40 -49.99 -2.74
C ARG A 7 -1.64 -49.32 -1.39
N SER A 8 -1.08 -49.88 -0.32
CA SER A 8 -1.21 -49.35 1.05
C SER A 8 -0.25 -48.18 1.30
N GLY A 9 0.99 -48.28 0.82
CA GLY A 9 1.98 -47.20 0.91
C GLY A 9 1.59 -45.95 0.11
N PHE A 10 1.04 -46.14 -1.10
CA PHE A 10 0.57 -45.03 -1.94
C PHE A 10 -0.65 -44.31 -1.33
N ARG A 11 -1.56 -45.04 -0.70
CA ARG A 11 -2.71 -44.46 0.02
C ARG A 11 -2.28 -43.65 1.25
N LEU A 12 -1.32 -44.16 2.02
CA LEU A 12 -0.72 -43.45 3.16
C LEU A 12 0.00 -42.17 2.71
N LEU A 13 0.84 -42.27 1.67
CA LEU A 13 1.54 -41.12 1.07
C LEU A 13 0.57 -40.06 0.53
N LEU A 14 -0.49 -40.48 -0.16
CA LEU A 14 -1.52 -39.58 -0.69
C LEU A 14 -2.29 -38.88 0.43
N SER A 15 -2.65 -39.59 1.50
CA SER A 15 -3.32 -38.99 2.66
C SER A 15 -2.45 -37.98 3.41
N VAL A 16 -1.15 -38.24 3.54
CA VAL A 16 -0.21 -37.31 4.18
C VAL A 16 -0.05 -36.04 3.33
N TRP A 17 0.04 -36.18 2.01
CA TRP A 17 0.10 -35.04 1.09
C TRP A 17 -1.17 -34.18 1.11
N VAL A 18 -2.36 -34.81 1.14
CA VAL A 18 -3.63 -34.08 1.23
C VAL A 18 -3.74 -33.33 2.57
N ALA A 19 -3.31 -33.95 3.68
CA ALA A 19 -3.31 -33.30 4.99
C ALA A 19 -2.35 -32.10 5.03
N PHE A 20 -1.16 -32.22 4.44
CA PHE A 20 -0.18 -31.14 4.37
C PHE A 20 -0.67 -29.97 3.50
N ALA A 21 -1.25 -30.26 2.33
CA ALA A 21 -1.84 -29.25 1.46
C ALA A 21 -2.99 -28.51 2.17
N ALA A 22 -3.88 -29.21 2.85
CA ALA A 22 -4.95 -28.60 3.64
C ALA A 22 -4.39 -27.67 4.74
N LEU A 23 -3.33 -28.08 5.44
CA LEU A 23 -2.71 -27.27 6.49
C LEU A 23 -2.12 -25.96 5.93
N THR A 24 -1.45 -26.01 4.77
CA THR A 24 -0.89 -24.81 4.12
C THR A 24 -1.96 -23.83 3.64
N VAL A 25 -3.13 -24.32 3.22
CA VAL A 25 -4.25 -23.48 2.79
C VAL A 25 -4.90 -22.75 3.98
N LEU A 26 -5.01 -23.39 5.15
CA LEU A 26 -5.54 -22.73 6.35
C LEU A 26 -4.62 -21.62 6.89
N SER A 27 -3.31 -21.72 6.70
CA SER A 27 -2.37 -20.64 7.05
C SER A 27 -2.50 -19.40 6.16
N GLY A 28 -3.18 -19.51 5.01
CA GLY A 28 -3.39 -18.41 4.06
C GLY A 28 -4.54 -17.45 4.40
N CYS A 29 -5.34 -17.72 5.43
CA CYS A 29 -6.47 -16.86 5.83
C CYS A 29 -6.02 -15.72 6.77
N GLY A 30 -4.99 -14.98 6.36
CA GLY A 30 -4.57 -13.75 7.03
C GLY A 30 -5.42 -12.57 6.57
N LYS A 31 -6.21 -11.97 7.46
CA LYS A 31 -6.93 -10.72 7.19
C LYS A 31 -5.92 -9.67 6.71
N ARG A 32 -5.97 -9.32 5.42
CA ARG A 32 -5.21 -8.18 4.88
C ARG A 32 -5.68 -6.94 5.63
N GLY A 33 -4.84 -6.46 6.56
CA GLY A 33 -5.13 -5.32 7.40
C GLY A 33 -5.35 -4.09 6.53
N ALA A 34 -6.59 -3.66 6.40
CA ALA A 34 -6.89 -2.28 6.08
C ALA A 34 -6.47 -1.46 7.30
N GLY A 35 -5.34 -0.75 7.19
CA GLY A 35 -4.89 0.15 8.24
C GLY A 35 -6.00 1.14 8.58
N ASN A 36 -6.20 1.39 9.87
CA ASN A 36 -7.18 2.36 10.35
C ASN A 36 -6.72 3.78 9.96
N VAL A 37 -7.17 4.27 8.80
CA VAL A 37 -7.05 5.69 8.46
C VAL A 37 -8.13 6.40 9.26
N ALA A 38 -7.75 6.94 10.41
CA ALA A 38 -8.65 7.82 11.18
C ALA A 38 -8.99 9.03 10.30
N ALA A 39 -10.24 9.10 9.85
CA ALA A 39 -10.72 10.26 9.12
C ALA A 39 -10.75 11.44 10.09
N VAL A 40 -9.84 12.39 9.91
CA VAL A 40 -9.87 13.66 10.63
C VAL A 40 -10.98 14.50 10.01
N PRO A 41 -12.06 14.81 10.74
CA PRO A 41 -13.12 15.65 10.21
C PRO A 41 -12.55 17.04 9.91
N ILE A 42 -12.74 17.52 8.68
CA ILE A 42 -12.45 18.90 8.30
C ILE A 42 -13.64 19.73 8.78
N ASP A 43 -13.54 20.24 10.00
CA ASP A 43 -14.56 21.07 10.62
C ASP A 43 -14.48 22.53 10.13
N HIS A 44 -13.28 23.01 9.79
CA HIS A 44 -13.04 24.38 9.34
C HIS A 44 -11.90 24.44 8.29
N TYR A 45 -11.96 25.41 7.38
CA TYR A 45 -10.84 25.70 6.48
C TYR A 45 -9.64 26.22 7.28
N ARG A 46 -8.46 25.64 7.03
CA ARG A 46 -7.20 26.03 7.68
C ARG A 46 -6.44 26.97 6.75
N GLU A 47 -5.87 28.02 7.32
CA GLU A 47 -4.99 28.91 6.58
C GLU A 47 -3.66 28.22 6.29
N VAL A 48 -3.21 28.30 5.03
CA VAL A 48 -1.88 27.86 4.62
C VAL A 48 -0.86 28.71 5.36
N GLN A 49 0.07 28.06 6.07
CA GLN A 49 1.13 28.74 6.82
C GLN A 49 2.11 29.44 5.88
N ASP A 50 2.84 30.42 6.41
CA ASP A 50 3.92 31.06 5.65
C ASP A 50 4.97 30.02 5.27
N PHE A 51 5.40 30.09 4.02
CA PHE A 51 6.39 29.20 3.45
C PHE A 51 7.34 29.97 2.54
N SER A 52 8.52 29.39 2.35
CA SER A 52 9.53 29.82 1.39
C SER A 52 10.15 28.58 0.77
N PHE A 53 9.83 28.32 -0.49
CA PHE A 53 10.32 27.17 -1.24
C PHE A 53 11.13 27.60 -2.45
N THR A 54 11.92 26.69 -2.99
CA THR A 54 12.68 26.91 -4.21
C THR A 54 11.96 26.21 -5.37
N ASN A 55 11.69 26.93 -6.44
CA ASN A 55 11.10 26.36 -7.65
C ASN A 55 12.18 25.66 -8.51
N GLN A 56 11.76 25.14 -9.66
CA GLN A 56 12.57 24.35 -10.57
C GLN A 56 13.57 25.22 -11.35
N GLN A 57 13.35 26.52 -11.38
CA GLN A 57 14.25 27.52 -11.95
C GLN A 57 15.30 28.01 -10.92
N GLY A 58 15.15 27.64 -9.64
CA GLY A 58 16.01 28.09 -8.55
C GLY A 58 15.54 29.35 -7.84
N ASP A 59 14.38 29.90 -8.22
CA ASP A 59 13.82 31.10 -7.59
C ASP A 59 13.14 30.76 -6.26
N THR A 60 13.15 31.72 -5.35
CA THR A 60 12.38 31.62 -4.10
C THR A 60 10.93 32.00 -4.36
N VAL A 61 10.01 31.13 -3.93
CA VAL A 61 8.55 31.35 -3.99
C VAL A 61 8.02 31.38 -2.58
N THR A 62 7.26 32.43 -2.26
CA THR A 62 6.69 32.64 -0.94
C THR A 62 5.16 32.66 -0.95
N ARG A 63 4.54 32.43 0.22
CA ARG A 63 3.09 32.60 0.39
C ARG A 63 2.62 34.02 0.03
N ALA A 64 3.42 35.03 0.36
CA ALA A 64 3.08 36.44 0.13
C ALA A 64 2.84 36.75 -1.36
N GLU A 65 3.62 36.15 -2.26
CA GLU A 65 3.49 36.32 -3.72
C GLU A 65 2.21 35.71 -4.31
N MET A 66 1.56 34.81 -3.56
CA MET A 66 0.33 34.13 -3.94
C MET A 66 -0.93 34.79 -3.37
N LEU A 67 -0.80 35.81 -2.52
CA LEU A 67 -1.94 36.53 -1.96
C LEU A 67 -2.75 37.21 -3.06
N GLY A 68 -4.08 37.13 -2.96
CA GLY A 68 -5.00 37.71 -3.94
C GLY A 68 -5.13 36.93 -5.26
N LYS A 69 -4.39 35.83 -5.43
CA LYS A 69 -4.49 34.93 -6.59
C LYS A 69 -5.22 33.66 -6.20
N VAL A 70 -6.00 33.10 -7.12
CA VAL A 70 -6.55 31.75 -6.96
C VAL A 70 -5.51 30.75 -7.46
N TRP A 71 -5.16 29.77 -6.63
CA TRP A 71 -4.14 28.76 -6.92
C TRP A 71 -4.55 27.38 -6.38
N VAL A 72 -4.01 26.33 -6.98
CA VAL A 72 -4.26 24.92 -6.61
C VAL A 72 -2.93 24.26 -6.27
N ALA A 73 -2.90 23.46 -5.20
CA ALA A 73 -1.71 22.76 -4.74
C ALA A 73 -1.78 21.26 -5.06
N ASN A 74 -0.64 20.67 -5.45
CA ASN A 74 -0.47 19.23 -5.66
C ASN A 74 0.87 18.79 -5.05
N PHE A 75 0.90 17.62 -4.43
CA PHE A 75 2.10 16.99 -3.88
C PHE A 75 2.51 15.78 -4.72
N VAL A 76 3.70 15.86 -5.34
CA VAL A 76 4.26 14.83 -6.23
C VAL A 76 5.61 14.34 -5.72
N PHE A 77 5.89 13.06 -5.89
CA PHE A 77 7.14 12.41 -5.47
C PHE A 77 7.88 11.86 -6.69
N THR A 78 9.15 12.23 -6.86
CA THR A 78 9.98 11.88 -8.04
C THR A 78 10.90 10.69 -7.81
N SER A 79 11.11 10.26 -6.56
CA SER A 79 11.91 9.08 -6.20
C SER A 79 11.18 8.21 -5.18
N CYS A 80 11.03 6.92 -5.46
CA CYS A 80 10.46 5.93 -4.55
C CYS A 80 11.36 4.70 -4.41
N ALA A 81 11.46 4.15 -3.19
CA ALA A 81 12.25 2.94 -2.93
C ALA A 81 11.53 1.64 -3.33
N THR A 82 10.19 1.56 -3.24
CA THR A 82 9.45 0.32 -3.60
C THR A 82 7.94 0.48 -3.82
N GLY A 83 7.40 1.70 -3.73
CA GLY A 83 5.98 1.96 -3.97
C GLY A 83 5.80 3.32 -4.60
N CYS A 84 5.84 3.38 -5.94
CA CYS A 84 5.36 4.55 -6.69
C CYS A 84 3.84 4.68 -6.51
N LEU A 85 3.53 5.38 -5.43
CA LEU A 85 2.33 6.08 -4.98
C LEU A 85 1.18 6.22 -5.99
N MET A 86 0.07 5.57 -5.64
CA MET A 86 -1.30 5.90 -6.02
C MET A 86 -1.75 7.33 -5.60
N LEU A 87 -0.88 8.14 -4.99
CA LEU A 87 -1.19 9.47 -4.47
C LEU A 87 -1.17 10.55 -5.57
N SER A 88 -0.21 10.50 -6.49
CA SER A 88 -0.13 11.48 -7.60
C SER A 88 -1.11 11.19 -8.74
N GLN A 89 -1.67 9.97 -8.82
CA GLN A 89 -2.61 9.57 -9.89
C GLN A 89 -4.07 9.94 -9.63
N LYS A 90 -4.42 10.35 -8.41
CA LYS A 90 -5.81 10.63 -7.98
C LYS A 90 -6.13 12.12 -7.91
N MET A 91 -5.40 12.93 -8.66
CA MET A 91 -5.62 14.38 -8.77
C MET A 91 -6.01 14.75 -10.18
#